data_AF-A0A522E255-F1
#
_entry.id   AF-A0A522E255-F1
#
_cell.length_a   1.000
_cell.length_b   1.000
_cell.length_c   1.000
_cell.angle_alpha   90.00
_cell.angle_beta   90.00
_cell.angle_gamma   90.00
#
_symmetry.space_group_name_H-M   'P 1'
#
loop_
_entity.id
_entity.type
_entity.pdbx_description
1 polymer ?
#
loop_
_entity_poly.entity_id
_entity_poly.type
_entity_poly.pdbx_seq_one_letter_code
_entity_poly.pdbx_strand_id
1 'polypeptide(L)'
;MQTIRLIGRSSRLSLLQIDIIKQKIKSAFPQLNVEVIAHSSRGDALQEIPLHTVEGSDFFTQDIFDALANGEADIAVHSLKDMSSEHFFGKNVFAVVDRDDTRDVAIFNNSIEQKIKNGDTIIIGTCSPRREEMATVFLKKALPQLHREIKIETKHIRGNVETRLRKLNSGEYDATILATAGLNRLLRPHLNPLQRRGLSGTLIKETVPGDSDIIKKLLADKKLMLLPLIECVPAPCQGAIVAEVHPSNANAIEVLKKINDEELFADCYAEKKEAVKYGAGCIQKFGVTTFDTKNGKYLYAAGKDAEGTEFVKWSHLPVININSDKLFTSTEVMKDFFEYKWDEGEIKIDNPVVFVANYKAVQGPHLNPLQRRGLSDTSTILNRKIILASGTKTWFELAKQGYWVSASADALGFEFLLPSLQMPLFNIQPENISVLTHEAAADRWRKKGYDAVSNYKLLTINNEAIQLAIAAADSIFWSSFSQYEFYGKYASPDAKHLCAGGETAELLKEAGIMPVIFPTIKSFQQWRNSSIRSHSVA
;
A
#
# COMPACT_ATOMS: atom_id res chain seq x y z
N MET A 1 16.00 -9.88 40.22
CA MET A 1 15.17 -10.05 39.01
C MET A 1 16.06 -9.87 37.81
N GLN A 2 15.94 -10.72 36.80
CA GLN A 2 16.71 -10.57 35.56
C GLN A 2 16.19 -9.34 34.80
N THR A 3 17.11 -8.52 34.29
CA THR A 3 16.79 -7.28 33.56
C THR A 3 17.22 -7.43 32.11
N ILE A 4 16.37 -6.98 31.18
CA ILE A 4 16.71 -6.79 29.76
C ILE A 4 16.65 -5.30 29.45
N ARG A 5 17.72 -4.77 28.88
CA ARG A 5 17.88 -3.38 28.46
C ARG A 5 17.61 -3.26 26.96
N LEU A 6 16.55 -2.54 26.61
CA LEU A 6 16.20 -2.21 25.23
C LEU A 6 16.85 -0.89 24.83
N ILE A 7 17.42 -0.82 23.63
CA ILE A 7 17.94 0.42 23.03
C ILE A 7 17.27 0.71 21.70
N GLY A 8 17.17 1.99 21.37
CA GLY A 8 16.81 2.48 20.05
C GLY A 8 16.95 3.99 19.98
N ARG A 9 16.51 4.59 18.88
CA ARG A 9 16.59 6.04 18.68
C ARG A 9 15.66 6.80 19.64
N SER A 10 16.02 8.04 19.96
CA SER A 10 15.25 8.93 20.84
C SER A 10 13.96 9.49 20.21
N SER A 11 13.80 9.37 18.88
CA SER A 11 12.58 9.85 18.19
C SER A 11 11.31 9.19 18.74
N ARG A 12 10.19 9.93 18.76
CA ARG A 12 8.93 9.42 19.32
C ARG A 12 8.48 8.11 18.66
N LEU A 13 8.58 8.01 17.33
CA LEU A 13 8.22 6.79 16.60
C LEU A 13 9.06 5.58 17.05
N SER A 14 10.37 5.78 17.27
CA SER A 14 11.26 4.73 17.75
C SER A 14 10.90 4.28 19.16
N LEU A 15 10.58 5.22 20.07
CA LEU A 15 10.13 4.86 21.43
C LEU A 15 8.81 4.08 21.42
N LEU A 16 7.90 4.37 20.48
CA LEU A 16 6.67 3.59 20.31
C LEU A 16 6.95 2.16 19.83
N GLN A 17 7.94 1.99 18.95
CA GLN A 17 8.36 0.66 18.49
C GLN A 17 9.00 -0.13 19.65
N ILE A 18 9.83 0.53 20.47
CA ILE A 18 10.37 -0.08 21.70
C ILE A 18 9.24 -0.48 22.65
N ASP A 19 8.19 0.33 22.80
CA ASP A 19 7.06 -0.02 23.68
C ASP A 19 6.29 -1.25 23.17
N ILE A 20 6.12 -1.40 21.85
CA ILE A 20 5.53 -2.62 21.25
C ILE A 20 6.38 -3.86 21.60
N ILE A 21 7.71 -3.77 21.44
CA ILE A 21 8.64 -4.85 21.83
C ILE A 21 8.53 -5.14 23.33
N LYS A 22 8.56 -4.11 24.17
CA LYS A 22 8.45 -4.21 25.63
C LYS A 22 7.16 -4.90 26.06
N GLN A 23 6.03 -4.57 25.43
CA GLN A 23 4.74 -5.20 25.72
C GLN A 23 4.73 -6.68 25.34
N LYS A 24 5.29 -7.04 24.17
CA LYS A 24 5.46 -8.46 23.78
C LYS A 24 6.35 -9.22 24.75
N ILE A 25 7.49 -8.63 25.15
CA ILE A 25 8.40 -9.24 26.13
C ILE A 25 7.70 -9.44 27.47
N LYS A 26 7.02 -8.42 28.00
CA LYS A 26 6.30 -8.53 29.29
C LYS A 26 5.17 -9.56 29.26
N SER A 27 4.50 -9.71 28.12
CA SER A 27 3.45 -10.72 27.94
C SER A 27 4.04 -12.14 27.94
N ALA A 28 5.20 -12.33 27.33
CA ALA A 28 5.90 -13.61 27.29
C ALA A 28 6.66 -13.93 28.59
N PHE A 29 7.19 -12.92 29.27
CA PHE A 29 8.01 -13.04 30.48
C PHE A 29 7.56 -12.02 31.56
N PRO A 30 6.46 -12.30 32.30
CA PRO A 30 5.88 -11.34 33.25
C PRO A 30 6.81 -10.91 34.39
N GLN A 31 7.77 -11.76 34.76
CA GLN A 31 8.72 -11.53 35.85
C GLN A 31 10.00 -10.80 35.41
N LEU A 32 10.17 -10.58 34.10
CA LEU A 32 11.36 -9.94 33.55
C LEU A 32 11.26 -8.42 33.70
N ASN A 33 12.27 -7.80 34.28
CA ASN A 33 12.36 -6.35 34.28
C ASN A 33 12.84 -5.87 32.91
N VAL A 34 12.13 -4.92 32.29
CA VAL A 34 12.47 -4.39 30.96
C VAL A 34 12.74 -2.90 31.06
N GLU A 35 14.00 -2.54 30.87
CA GLU A 35 14.49 -1.17 30.91
C GLU A 35 14.68 -0.62 29.50
N VAL A 36 14.51 0.68 29.33
CA VAL A 36 14.68 1.36 28.02
C VAL A 36 15.79 2.39 28.15
N ILE A 37 16.86 2.18 27.39
CA ILE A 37 17.98 3.11 27.22
C ILE A 37 17.67 3.95 25.99
N ALA A 38 17.21 5.18 26.20
CA ALA A 38 16.98 6.11 25.10
C ALA A 38 18.31 6.78 24.71
N HIS A 39 18.85 6.45 23.53
CA HIS A 39 20.09 7.05 23.03
C HIS A 39 19.78 8.18 22.04
N SER A 40 20.42 9.34 22.20
CA SER A 40 20.47 10.36 21.14
C SER A 40 21.45 9.89 20.07
N SER A 41 20.98 9.56 18.87
CA SER A 41 21.85 9.10 17.77
C SER A 41 22.60 10.27 17.13
N ARG A 42 23.83 10.07 16.62
CA ARG A 42 24.57 11.11 15.86
C ARG A 42 23.79 11.65 14.66
N GLY A 43 22.97 10.81 14.03
CA GLY A 43 22.14 11.22 12.89
C GLY A 43 20.99 12.17 13.23
N ASP A 44 20.57 12.25 14.50
CA ASP A 44 19.61 13.27 14.94
C ASP A 44 20.26 14.65 15.12
N ALA A 45 21.59 14.69 15.37
CA ALA A 45 22.39 15.91 15.51
C ALA A 45 22.86 16.49 14.15
N LEU A 46 22.91 15.67 13.09
CA LEU A 46 23.47 16.04 11.78
C LEU A 46 22.39 16.16 10.69
N GLN A 47 21.34 16.95 10.94
CA GLN A 47 20.24 17.18 9.97
C GLN A 47 20.69 17.89 8.68
N GLU A 48 21.86 18.55 8.70
CA GLU A 48 22.41 19.40 7.64
C GLU A 48 23.16 18.64 6.53
N ILE A 49 23.63 17.40 6.74
CA ILE A 49 24.53 16.70 5.79
C ILE A 49 23.75 15.89 4.74
N PRO A 50 23.80 16.19 3.43
CA PRO A 50 23.03 15.48 2.39
C PRO A 50 23.19 13.94 2.39
N LEU A 51 22.14 13.17 2.04
CA LEU A 51 22.14 11.71 2.26
C LEU A 51 23.11 11.01 1.32
N HIS A 52 23.32 11.61 0.14
CA HIS A 52 24.29 11.16 -0.85
C HIS A 52 25.75 11.47 -0.46
N THR A 53 25.97 12.31 0.57
CA THR A 53 27.32 12.63 1.07
C THR A 53 27.68 11.85 2.34
N VAL A 54 26.78 11.01 2.84
CA VAL A 54 27.05 10.12 3.97
C VAL A 54 27.34 8.74 3.40
N GLU A 55 28.61 8.35 3.35
CA GLU A 55 29.02 6.98 3.02
C GLU A 55 28.64 6.04 4.17
N GLY A 56 28.01 4.91 3.84
CA GLY A 56 27.59 3.87 4.78
C GLY A 56 26.08 3.80 5.01
N SER A 57 25.48 2.65 4.75
CA SER A 57 24.04 2.38 4.93
C SER A 57 23.55 2.48 6.38
N ASP A 58 24.47 2.48 7.35
CA ASP A 58 24.21 2.26 8.77
C ASP A 58 24.57 3.49 9.64
N PHE A 59 24.70 4.67 9.03
CA PHE A 59 25.07 5.91 9.73
C PHE A 59 24.15 6.27 10.92
N PHE A 60 22.87 5.90 10.87
CA PHE A 60 21.90 6.16 11.94
C PHE A 60 21.87 5.08 13.03
N THR A 61 22.53 3.95 12.80
CA THR A 61 22.43 2.74 13.63
C THR A 61 23.76 2.29 14.23
N GLN A 62 24.90 2.81 13.77
CA GLN A 62 26.21 2.42 14.29
C GLN A 62 26.35 2.57 15.82
N ASP A 63 25.90 3.70 16.39
CA ASP A 63 25.93 3.91 17.85
C ASP A 63 25.13 2.82 18.62
N ILE A 64 24.05 2.32 18.00
CA ILE A 64 23.20 1.27 18.58
C ILE A 64 23.89 -0.09 18.47
N PHE A 65 24.58 -0.35 17.37
CA PHE A 65 25.34 -1.58 17.16
C PHE A 65 26.53 -1.67 18.13
N ASP A 66 27.24 -0.56 18.33
CA ASP A 66 28.34 -0.49 19.29
C ASP A 66 27.85 -0.76 20.72
N ALA A 67 26.68 -0.22 21.10
CA ALA A 67 26.07 -0.48 22.41
C ALA A 67 25.69 -1.96 22.63
N LEU A 68 25.25 -2.67 21.57
CA LEU A 68 25.03 -4.12 21.64
C LEU A 68 26.35 -4.90 21.76
N ALA A 69 27.37 -4.51 20.99
CA ALA A 69 28.67 -5.18 20.99
C ALA A 69 29.40 -5.02 22.33
N ASN A 70 29.30 -3.84 22.95
CA ASN A 70 29.91 -3.53 24.24
C ASN A 70 29.09 -4.05 25.44
N GLY A 71 27.90 -4.62 25.21
CA GLY A 71 27.01 -5.09 26.28
C GLY A 71 26.39 -3.96 27.10
N GLU A 72 26.31 -2.75 26.56
CA GLU A 72 25.63 -1.59 27.17
C GLU A 72 24.10 -1.73 27.06
N ALA A 73 23.63 -2.42 26.02
CA ALA A 73 22.24 -2.84 25.84
C ALA A 73 22.16 -4.33 25.50
N ASP A 74 20.98 -4.93 25.70
CA ASP A 74 20.75 -6.36 25.47
C ASP A 74 20.01 -6.61 24.15
N ILE A 75 19.04 -5.75 23.81
CA ILE A 75 18.24 -5.83 22.58
C ILE A 75 18.12 -4.44 21.94
N ALA A 76 18.41 -4.32 20.65
CA ALA A 76 18.15 -3.11 19.88
C ALA A 76 16.86 -3.21 19.07
N VAL A 77 16.13 -2.09 18.91
CA VAL A 77 14.86 -2.03 18.19
C VAL A 77 14.95 -1.06 17.02
N HIS A 78 14.61 -1.55 15.82
CA HIS A 78 14.72 -0.80 14.58
C HIS A 78 13.45 -0.90 13.72
N SER A 79 13.26 0.07 12.84
CA SER A 79 12.43 -0.12 11.64
C SER A 79 13.25 -0.92 10.62
N LEU A 80 12.78 -2.10 10.21
CA LEU A 80 13.60 -3.02 9.42
C LEU A 80 13.97 -2.48 8.02
N LYS A 81 13.17 -1.56 7.48
CA LYS A 81 13.50 -0.89 6.22
C LYS A 81 14.74 0.00 6.30
N ASP A 82 15.09 0.49 7.49
CA ASP A 82 16.23 1.39 7.69
C ASP A 82 17.54 0.62 7.95
N MET A 83 17.45 -0.71 8.11
CA MET A 83 18.59 -1.62 8.31
C MET A 83 19.08 -2.12 6.96
N SER A 84 20.40 -2.16 6.73
CA SER A 84 20.96 -2.71 5.49
C SER A 84 20.72 -4.22 5.37
N SER A 85 20.65 -4.75 4.14
CA SER A 85 20.52 -6.20 3.93
C SER A 85 21.77 -6.94 4.40
N GLU A 86 22.96 -6.34 4.26
CA GLU A 86 24.22 -6.90 4.74
C GLU A 86 24.19 -7.10 6.26
N HIS A 87 23.74 -6.10 7.01
CA HIS A 87 23.61 -6.20 8.45
C HIS A 87 22.57 -7.24 8.87
N PHE A 88 21.41 -7.26 8.21
CA PHE A 88 20.34 -8.23 8.51
C PHE A 88 20.73 -9.68 8.22
N PHE A 89 21.65 -9.92 7.27
CA PHE A 89 22.23 -11.24 7.00
C PHE A 89 23.55 -11.48 7.74
N GLY A 90 23.95 -10.55 8.61
CA GLY A 90 25.16 -10.61 9.41
C GLY A 90 25.08 -11.64 10.54
N LYS A 91 25.99 -11.49 11.52
CA LYS A 91 26.14 -12.47 12.61
C LYS A 91 25.09 -12.36 13.70
N ASN A 92 24.44 -11.20 13.83
CA ASN A 92 23.51 -10.92 14.92
C ASN A 92 22.22 -11.73 14.79
N VAL A 93 21.51 -11.89 15.91
CA VAL A 93 20.25 -12.62 15.95
C VAL A 93 19.10 -11.62 15.88
N PHE A 94 18.15 -11.87 14.99
CA PHE A 94 17.03 -10.97 14.74
C PHE A 94 15.68 -11.64 15.03
N ALA A 95 14.72 -10.85 15.49
CA ALA A 95 13.32 -11.20 15.55
C ALA A 95 12.47 -10.11 14.91
N VAL A 96 11.56 -10.47 14.01
CA VAL A 96 10.57 -9.53 13.47
C VAL A 96 9.30 -9.68 14.27
N VAL A 97 8.79 -8.58 14.81
CA VAL A 97 7.81 -8.65 15.91
C VAL A 97 6.43 -8.14 15.50
N ASP A 98 6.36 -7.16 14.62
CA ASP A 98 5.10 -6.57 14.19
C ASP A 98 5.27 -5.91 12.82
N ARG A 99 4.21 -5.87 12.02
CA ARG A 99 4.17 -5.17 10.74
C ARG A 99 2.85 -4.43 10.57
N ASP A 100 2.97 -3.11 10.40
CA ASP A 100 1.85 -2.23 10.05
C ASP A 100 1.78 -2.07 8.51
N ASP A 101 0.81 -1.33 7.99
CA ASP A 101 0.59 -1.14 6.55
C ASP A 101 1.88 -0.74 5.82
N THR A 102 2.22 -1.50 4.78
CA THR A 102 3.44 -1.33 4.02
C THR A 102 3.37 -0.14 3.07
N ARG A 103 2.19 0.35 2.72
CA ARG A 103 1.99 1.41 1.72
C ARG A 103 2.51 2.76 2.17
N ASP A 104 2.79 3.60 1.18
CA ASP A 104 3.02 5.02 1.38
C ASP A 104 1.71 5.81 1.30
N VAL A 105 1.67 6.96 1.95
CA VAL A 105 0.59 7.95 1.83
C VAL A 105 1.17 9.27 1.35
N ALA A 106 0.55 9.86 0.33
CA ALA A 106 0.80 11.23 -0.07
C ALA A 106 -0.15 12.16 0.69
N ILE A 107 0.42 13.21 1.28
CA ILE A 107 -0.25 14.16 2.17
C ILE A 107 -0.12 15.54 1.55
N PHE A 108 -1.25 16.14 1.19
CA PHE A 108 -1.30 17.41 0.48
C PHE A 108 -1.90 18.50 1.36
N ASN A 109 -1.36 19.72 1.25
CA ASN A 109 -2.05 20.90 1.75
C ASN A 109 -3.37 21.12 0.98
N ASN A 110 -4.41 21.62 1.65
CA ASN A 110 -5.70 21.90 1.00
C ASN A 110 -5.60 22.88 -0.19
N SER A 111 -4.58 23.74 -0.21
CA SER A 111 -4.29 24.64 -1.34
C SER A 111 -3.97 23.92 -2.65
N ILE A 112 -3.73 22.59 -2.61
CA ILE A 112 -3.41 21.79 -3.79
C ILE A 112 -4.46 21.88 -4.90
N GLU A 113 -5.74 21.99 -4.56
CA GLU A 113 -6.80 22.08 -5.57
C GLU A 113 -6.67 23.35 -6.42
N GLN A 114 -6.36 24.48 -5.77
CA GLN A 114 -6.16 25.74 -6.48
C GLN A 114 -4.91 25.66 -7.35
N LYS A 115 -3.84 25.03 -6.84
CA LYS A 115 -2.59 24.84 -7.57
C LYS A 115 -2.78 24.01 -8.84
N ILE A 116 -3.53 22.91 -8.73
CA ILE A 116 -3.93 22.06 -9.88
C ILE A 116 -4.78 22.87 -10.87
N LYS A 117 -5.77 23.63 -10.41
CA LYS A 117 -6.62 24.48 -11.27
C LYS A 117 -5.83 25.55 -12.01
N ASN A 118 -4.79 26.10 -11.40
CA ASN A 118 -3.91 27.08 -12.03
C ASN A 118 -2.93 26.45 -13.03
N GLY A 119 -2.65 25.15 -12.91
CA GLY A 119 -1.62 24.47 -13.70
C GLY A 119 -0.20 24.73 -13.18
N ASP A 120 -0.09 25.09 -11.91
CA ASP A 120 1.18 25.38 -11.25
C ASP A 120 1.93 24.07 -10.96
N THR A 121 3.27 24.15 -10.89
CA THR A 121 4.11 23.01 -10.50
C THR A 121 3.89 22.64 -9.02
N ILE A 122 3.56 21.37 -8.77
CA ILE A 122 3.42 20.81 -7.43
C ILE A 122 4.80 20.41 -6.90
N ILE A 123 5.18 20.94 -5.74
CA ILE A 123 6.43 20.67 -5.04
C ILE A 123 6.18 19.61 -3.97
N ILE A 124 6.75 18.42 -4.18
CA ILE A 124 6.66 17.31 -3.23
C ILE A 124 7.95 17.17 -2.42
N GLY A 125 7.82 17.23 -1.10
CA GLY A 125 8.91 16.97 -0.17
C GLY A 125 9.21 15.47 -0.06
N THR A 126 10.36 15.02 -0.55
CA THR A 126 10.88 13.65 -0.37
C THR A 126 12.40 13.61 -0.53
N CYS A 127 13.06 12.62 0.08
CA CYS A 127 14.48 12.31 -0.15
C CYS A 127 14.66 10.84 -0.57
N SER A 128 13.58 10.17 -0.98
CA SER A 128 13.60 8.76 -1.37
C SER A 128 13.52 8.65 -2.89
N PRO A 129 14.59 8.20 -3.56
CA PRO A 129 14.58 8.00 -5.01
C PRO A 129 13.46 7.07 -5.48
N ARG A 130 13.17 5.99 -4.72
CA ARG A 130 11.98 5.15 -4.95
C ARG A 130 10.67 5.93 -5.01
N ARG A 131 10.42 6.84 -4.06
CA ARG A 131 9.19 7.67 -4.08
C ARG A 131 9.19 8.67 -5.23
N GLU A 132 10.36 9.21 -5.57
CA GLU A 132 10.52 10.11 -6.71
C GLU A 132 10.16 9.39 -8.01
N GLU A 133 10.69 8.19 -8.24
CA GLU A 133 10.51 7.43 -9.49
C GLU A 133 9.13 6.78 -9.59
N MET A 134 8.54 6.33 -8.47
CA MET A 134 7.29 5.57 -8.50
C MET A 134 6.08 6.45 -8.15
N ALA A 135 6.11 7.09 -6.97
CA ALA A 135 4.96 7.81 -6.46
C ALA A 135 4.67 9.10 -7.24
N THR A 136 5.69 9.86 -7.65
CA THR A 136 5.42 11.07 -8.46
C THR A 136 4.88 10.72 -9.85
N VAL A 137 5.38 9.65 -10.48
CA VAL A 137 4.91 9.16 -11.78
C VAL A 137 3.45 8.71 -11.68
N PHE A 138 3.10 8.00 -10.62
CA PHE A 138 1.71 7.65 -10.32
C PHE A 138 0.84 8.91 -10.12
N LEU A 139 1.28 9.84 -9.26
CA LEU A 139 0.52 11.05 -8.90
C LEU A 139 0.24 11.96 -10.10
N LYS A 140 1.14 12.06 -11.09
CA LYS A 140 0.89 12.79 -12.34
C LYS A 140 -0.36 12.32 -13.08
N LYS A 141 -0.71 11.03 -12.94
CA LYS A 141 -1.92 10.42 -13.54
C LYS A 141 -3.09 10.34 -12.57
N ALA A 142 -2.81 10.28 -11.27
CA ALA A 142 -3.79 10.02 -10.21
C ALA A 142 -4.45 11.29 -9.64
N LEU A 143 -3.82 12.46 -9.79
CA LEU A 143 -4.39 13.74 -9.38
C LEU A 143 -5.45 14.22 -10.40
N PRO A 144 -6.48 14.98 -9.95
CA PRO A 144 -7.49 15.57 -10.83
C PRO A 144 -6.86 16.28 -12.04
N GLN A 145 -7.10 15.79 -13.26
CA GLN A 145 -6.35 16.27 -14.43
C GLN A 145 -6.96 17.52 -15.07
N LEU A 146 -8.25 17.83 -14.88
CA LEU A 146 -8.90 19.08 -15.37
C LEU A 146 -8.45 19.53 -16.80
N HIS A 147 -8.21 18.58 -17.71
CA HIS A 147 -7.68 18.78 -19.07
C HIS A 147 -6.27 19.39 -19.17
N ARG A 148 -5.43 19.21 -18.15
CA ARG A 148 -4.06 19.71 -18.09
C ARG A 148 -3.11 18.63 -17.62
N GLU A 149 -1.87 18.73 -18.08
CA GLU A 149 -0.80 17.89 -17.57
C GLU A 149 -0.38 18.36 -16.18
N ILE A 150 -0.28 17.42 -15.24
CA ILE A 150 0.16 17.70 -13.87
C ILE A 150 1.69 17.74 -13.83
N LYS A 151 2.23 18.88 -13.41
CA LYS A 151 3.68 19.08 -13.22
C LYS A 151 4.02 18.81 -11.75
N ILE A 152 4.99 17.93 -11.54
CA ILE A 152 5.51 17.58 -10.21
C ILE A 152 7.01 17.74 -10.22
N GLU A 153 7.52 18.47 -9.24
CA GLU A 153 8.93 18.54 -8.88
C GLU A 153 9.11 18.06 -7.45
N THR A 154 10.29 17.51 -7.16
CA THR A 154 10.64 17.05 -5.81
C THR A 154 11.68 17.96 -5.19
N LYS A 155 11.54 18.21 -3.90
CA LYS A 155 12.55 18.90 -3.09
C LYS A 155 12.87 18.06 -1.88
N HIS A 156 14.12 18.11 -1.44
CA HIS A 156 14.56 17.37 -0.26
C HIS A 156 13.82 17.85 0.98
N ILE A 157 13.27 16.91 1.76
CA ILE A 157 12.67 17.16 3.07
C ILE A 157 13.30 16.24 4.13
N ARG A 158 13.69 16.84 5.25
CA ARG A 158 14.36 16.15 6.36
C ARG A 158 13.73 16.44 7.70
N GLY A 159 14.07 15.58 8.65
CA GLY A 159 13.51 15.53 9.99
C GLY A 159 12.66 14.28 10.21
N ASN A 160 12.20 14.10 11.45
CA ASN A 160 11.24 13.07 11.80
C ASN A 160 9.85 13.37 11.20
N VAL A 161 8.87 12.48 11.41
CA VAL A 161 7.51 12.64 10.86
C VAL A 161 6.89 13.99 11.24
N GLU A 162 6.97 14.38 12.50
CA GLU A 162 6.41 15.64 12.99
C GLU A 162 7.06 16.85 12.32
N THR A 163 8.40 16.89 12.25
CA THR A 163 9.14 17.97 11.59
C THR A 163 8.73 18.12 10.13
N ARG A 164 8.56 16.99 9.42
CA ARG A 164 8.14 17.00 8.01
C ARG A 164 6.72 17.53 7.84
N LEU A 165 5.80 17.14 8.71
CA LEU A 165 4.43 17.66 8.69
C LEU A 165 4.37 19.16 9.06
N ARG A 166 5.24 19.64 9.96
CA ARG A 166 5.37 21.08 10.26
C ARG A 166 5.86 21.88 9.05
N LYS A 167 6.88 21.36 8.33
CA LYS A 167 7.36 21.95 7.07
C LYS A 167 6.33 21.91 5.95
N LEU A 168 5.46 20.90 5.93
CA LEU A 168 4.31 20.89 5.03
C LEU A 168 3.35 22.04 5.40
N ASN A 169 3.01 22.19 6.69
CA ASN A 169 2.10 23.24 7.17
C ASN A 169 2.66 24.67 6.99
N SER A 170 3.97 24.87 6.99
CA SER A 170 4.61 26.17 6.73
C SER A 170 4.53 26.58 5.26
N GLY A 171 4.11 25.69 4.35
CA GLY A 171 4.02 25.95 2.92
C GLY A 171 5.34 25.80 2.16
N GLU A 172 6.40 25.25 2.79
CA GLU A 172 7.67 24.93 2.09
C GLU A 172 7.48 23.91 0.96
N TYR A 173 6.45 23.06 1.09
CA TYR A 173 6.07 22.04 0.12
C TYR A 173 4.55 22.04 -0.05
N ASP A 174 4.05 21.60 -1.21
CA ASP A 174 2.61 21.41 -1.43
C ASP A 174 2.13 20.05 -0.92
N ALA A 175 3.04 19.07 -0.93
CA ALA A 175 2.81 17.73 -0.43
C ALA A 175 4.07 17.09 0.13
N THR A 176 3.90 16.03 0.91
CA THR A 176 4.99 15.10 1.25
C THR A 176 4.48 13.67 1.19
N ILE A 177 5.40 12.71 1.08
CA ILE A 177 5.07 11.28 1.03
C ILE A 177 5.73 10.61 2.23
N LEU A 178 4.92 9.92 3.04
CA LEU A 178 5.35 9.24 4.27
C LEU A 178 4.88 7.78 4.26
N ALA A 179 5.50 6.96 5.10
CA ALA A 179 5.06 5.58 5.28
C ALA A 179 3.81 5.58 6.16
N THR A 180 2.76 4.87 5.74
CA THR A 180 1.48 4.81 6.46
C THR A 180 1.66 4.25 7.86
N ALA A 181 2.46 3.18 8.01
CA ALA A 181 2.88 2.61 9.29
C ALA A 181 3.41 3.61 10.32
N GLY A 182 4.17 4.62 9.88
CA GLY A 182 4.73 5.62 10.79
C GLY A 182 3.66 6.53 11.39
N LEU A 183 2.68 6.92 10.57
CA LEU A 183 1.56 7.77 10.98
C LEU A 183 0.57 6.99 11.84
N ASN A 184 0.23 5.75 11.44
CA ASN A 184 -0.65 4.87 12.21
C ASN A 184 -0.16 4.74 13.65
N ARG A 185 1.13 4.40 13.84
CA ARG A 185 1.74 4.27 15.17
C ARG A 185 1.64 5.55 16.01
N LEU A 186 1.89 6.71 15.40
CA LEU A 186 1.83 7.99 16.09
C LEU A 186 0.39 8.43 16.42
N LEU A 187 -0.60 7.96 15.66
CA LEU A 187 -2.01 8.27 15.85
C LEU A 187 -2.73 7.32 16.83
N ARG A 188 -2.16 6.13 17.10
CA ARG A 188 -2.74 5.17 18.04
C ARG A 188 -2.89 5.82 19.44
N PRO A 189 -4.07 5.73 20.07
CA PRO A 189 -4.23 6.16 21.46
C PRO A 189 -3.32 5.32 22.36
N HIS A 190 -2.50 5.96 23.18
CA HIS A 190 -1.54 5.27 24.05
C HIS A 190 -2.17 5.00 25.41
N LEU A 191 -2.14 3.73 25.83
CA LEU A 191 -2.67 3.29 27.13
C LEU A 191 -1.78 3.72 28.31
N ASN A 192 -0.50 4.05 28.07
CA ASN A 192 0.44 4.50 29.11
C ASN A 192 1.30 5.66 28.58
N PRO A 193 1.41 6.80 29.30
CA PRO A 193 2.40 7.82 28.99
C PRO A 193 3.81 7.21 29.05
N LEU A 194 4.63 7.43 28.01
CA LEU A 194 6.03 7.01 28.01
C LEU A 194 6.74 7.63 29.22
N GLN A 195 7.06 6.83 30.23
CA GLN A 195 7.87 7.28 31.36
C GLN A 195 9.32 7.43 30.88
N ARG A 196 9.77 8.67 30.66
CA ARG A 196 11.19 8.99 30.41
C ARG A 196 11.90 9.11 31.76
N ARG A 197 12.94 8.31 32.00
CA ARG A 197 13.91 8.55 33.09
C ARG A 197 15.11 9.30 32.50
N GLY A 198 15.41 10.48 33.03
CA GLY A 198 16.65 11.19 32.71
C GLY A 198 17.86 10.56 33.40
N LEU A 199 19.06 10.95 32.96
CA LEU A 199 20.37 10.50 33.48
C LEU A 199 20.57 10.71 34.99
N SER A 200 19.75 11.54 35.64
CA SER A 200 19.80 11.82 37.10
C SER A 200 18.83 10.98 37.94
N GLY A 201 18.08 10.03 37.36
CA GLY A 201 17.10 9.23 38.09
C GLY A 201 15.78 9.96 38.45
N THR A 202 15.61 11.22 38.02
CA THR A 202 14.39 11.99 38.27
C THR A 202 13.26 11.53 37.35
N LEU A 203 12.11 11.16 37.94
CA LEU A 203 10.87 10.85 37.22
C LEU A 203 10.32 12.14 36.58
N ILE A 204 10.34 12.23 35.25
CA ILE A 204 9.65 13.31 34.54
C ILE A 204 8.17 12.93 34.45
N LYS A 205 7.36 13.44 35.38
CA LYS A 205 5.89 13.42 35.30
C LYS A 205 5.42 14.57 34.41
N GLU A 206 5.71 14.51 33.12
CA GLU A 206 5.01 15.35 32.15
C GLU A 206 4.07 14.46 31.35
N THR A 207 2.78 14.57 31.65
CA THR A 207 1.72 14.32 30.67
C THR A 207 1.86 15.37 29.58
N VAL A 208 2.78 15.12 28.64
CA VAL A 208 2.86 15.82 27.35
C VAL A 208 1.48 15.65 26.68
N PRO A 209 0.85 16.71 26.14
CA PRO A 209 -0.38 16.59 25.33
C PRO A 209 -0.22 15.41 24.39
N GLY A 210 -1.15 14.45 24.40
CA GLY A 210 -0.94 13.16 23.76
C GLY A 210 -0.39 13.35 22.35
N ASP A 211 0.79 12.82 22.05
CA ASP A 211 1.49 13.07 20.77
C ASP A 211 0.62 12.78 19.53
N SER A 212 -0.40 11.91 19.69
CA SER A 212 -1.47 11.72 18.71
C SER A 212 -2.19 13.00 18.34
N ASP A 213 -2.42 13.91 19.27
CA ASP A 213 -3.14 15.17 19.08
C ASP A 213 -2.30 16.18 18.30
N ILE A 214 -0.98 16.17 18.49
CA ILE A 214 -0.06 16.96 17.66
C ILE A 214 -0.14 16.47 16.21
N ILE A 215 -0.03 15.17 15.98
CA ILE A 215 -0.09 14.61 14.62
C ILE A 215 -1.48 14.82 14.01
N LYS A 216 -2.57 14.61 14.76
CA LYS A 216 -3.94 14.92 14.32
C LYS A 216 -4.07 16.38 13.92
N LYS A 217 -3.55 17.32 14.73
CA LYS A 217 -3.58 18.75 14.42
C LYS A 217 -2.76 19.09 13.17
N LEU A 218 -1.62 18.45 12.98
CA LEU A 218 -0.80 18.68 11.79
C LEU A 218 -1.44 18.11 10.52
N LEU A 219 -2.16 17.00 10.64
CA LEU A 219 -2.93 16.37 9.56
C LEU A 219 -4.31 17.00 9.36
N ALA A 220 -4.76 17.87 10.26
CA ALA A 220 -5.99 18.62 10.10
C ALA A 220 -5.94 19.38 8.76
N ASP A 221 -7.04 19.34 8.03
CA ASP A 221 -7.20 20.01 6.74
C ASP A 221 -6.17 19.57 5.69
N LYS A 222 -5.74 18.31 5.73
CA LYS A 222 -4.94 17.69 4.67
C LYS A 222 -5.79 16.78 3.81
N LYS A 223 -5.43 16.72 2.52
CA LYS A 223 -5.93 15.67 1.64
C LYS A 223 -4.95 14.52 1.61
N LEU A 224 -5.47 13.31 1.77
CA LEU A 224 -4.69 12.09 1.81
C LEU A 224 -4.95 11.25 0.56
N MET A 225 -3.88 10.64 0.04
CA MET A 225 -3.94 9.57 -0.95
C MET A 225 -3.09 8.39 -0.47
N LEU A 226 -3.74 7.28 -0.10
CA LEU A 226 -3.06 6.00 0.14
C LEU A 226 -2.60 5.45 -1.21
N LEU A 227 -1.28 5.39 -1.40
CA LEU A 227 -0.72 5.05 -2.69
C LEU A 227 -0.87 3.54 -2.97
N PRO A 228 -1.30 3.16 -4.19
CA PRO A 228 -1.39 1.77 -4.64
C PRO A 228 -0.11 0.98 -4.39
N LEU A 229 -0.23 -0.18 -3.76
CA LEU A 229 0.87 -1.10 -3.48
C LEU A 229 1.61 -1.51 -4.76
N ILE A 230 0.86 -1.74 -5.85
CA ILE A 230 1.42 -2.26 -7.12
C ILE A 230 2.08 -1.15 -7.96
N GLU A 231 1.60 0.09 -7.90
CA GLU A 231 2.19 1.21 -8.65
C GLU A 231 3.30 1.91 -7.86
N CYS A 232 3.18 1.92 -6.52
CA CYS A 232 4.07 2.61 -5.59
C CYS A 232 4.67 1.61 -4.60
N VAL A 233 5.43 0.64 -5.12
CA VAL A 233 5.93 -0.50 -4.32
C VAL A 233 6.71 0.02 -3.11
N PRO A 234 6.41 -0.45 -1.89
CA PRO A 234 7.10 -0.03 -0.68
C PRO A 234 8.59 -0.33 -0.67
N ALA A 235 9.33 0.35 0.21
CA ALA A 235 10.69 -0.07 0.51
C ALA A 235 10.67 -1.49 1.14
N PRO A 236 11.70 -2.32 0.91
CA PRO A 236 11.81 -3.63 1.53
C PRO A 236 11.63 -3.54 3.05
N CYS A 237 10.75 -4.39 3.58
CA CYS A 237 10.36 -4.50 4.97
C CYS A 237 9.73 -3.24 5.56
N GLN A 238 9.17 -2.35 4.73
CA GLN A 238 8.43 -1.20 5.23
C GLN A 238 7.27 -1.67 6.12
N GLY A 239 7.12 -1.00 7.26
CA GLY A 239 6.13 -1.34 8.28
C GLY A 239 6.63 -2.32 9.33
N ALA A 240 7.68 -3.11 9.09
CA ALA A 240 8.16 -4.11 10.05
C ALA A 240 9.04 -3.51 11.16
N ILE A 241 8.86 -4.01 12.39
CA ILE A 241 9.73 -3.75 13.55
C ILE A 241 10.61 -4.96 13.77
N VAL A 242 11.92 -4.75 13.84
CA VAL A 242 12.91 -5.78 14.12
C VAL A 242 13.58 -5.52 15.47
N ALA A 243 13.72 -6.58 16.25
CA ALA A 243 14.56 -6.64 17.44
C ALA A 243 15.87 -7.37 17.09
N GLU A 244 16.99 -6.87 17.58
CA GLU A 244 18.34 -7.36 17.28
C GLU A 244 19.11 -7.64 18.57
N VAL A 245 19.88 -8.74 18.59
CA VAL A 245 20.69 -9.18 19.72
C VAL A 245 22.08 -9.61 19.26
N HIS A 246 23.09 -9.25 20.07
CA HIS A 246 24.45 -9.74 19.89
C HIS A 246 24.54 -11.26 20.19
N PRO A 247 25.22 -12.09 19.38
CA PRO A 247 25.21 -13.55 19.49
C PRO A 247 25.71 -14.13 20.81
N SER A 248 26.52 -13.37 21.56
CA SER A 248 27.01 -13.80 22.88
C SER A 248 25.97 -13.70 24.00
N ASN A 249 24.85 -12.98 23.79
CA ASN A 249 23.85 -12.74 24.84
C ASN A 249 22.74 -13.81 24.81
N ALA A 250 23.04 -14.99 25.37
CA ALA A 250 22.12 -16.13 25.38
C ALA A 250 20.74 -15.80 25.98
N ASN A 251 20.70 -15.01 27.06
CA ASN A 251 19.46 -14.60 27.71
C ASN A 251 18.57 -13.76 26.79
N ALA A 252 19.14 -12.78 26.10
CA ALA A 252 18.39 -11.94 25.16
C ALA A 252 17.94 -12.72 23.92
N ILE A 253 18.72 -13.72 23.48
CA ILE A 253 18.33 -14.63 22.38
C ILE A 253 17.07 -15.43 22.74
N GLU A 254 16.96 -15.94 23.97
CA GLU A 254 15.75 -16.64 24.43
C GLU A 254 14.52 -15.74 24.40
N VAL A 255 14.68 -14.48 24.78
CA VAL A 255 13.61 -13.48 24.69
C VAL A 255 13.20 -13.23 23.24
N LEU A 256 14.16 -13.03 22.33
CA LEU A 256 13.91 -12.81 20.90
C LEU A 256 13.13 -13.97 20.26
N LYS A 257 13.57 -15.21 20.51
CA LYS A 257 12.89 -16.41 20.01
C LYS A 257 11.41 -16.43 20.38
N LYS A 258 11.05 -15.93 21.57
CA LYS A 258 9.68 -15.98 22.06
C LYS A 258 8.77 -14.86 21.52
N ILE A 259 9.34 -13.71 21.16
CA ILE A 259 8.59 -12.56 20.62
C ILE A 259 8.59 -12.51 19.09
N ASN A 260 9.42 -13.33 18.44
CA ASN A 260 9.52 -13.43 16.99
C ASN A 260 8.22 -13.96 16.39
N ASP A 261 7.79 -13.33 15.30
CA ASP A 261 6.80 -13.88 14.39
C ASP A 261 7.55 -14.55 13.24
N GLU A 262 7.56 -15.89 13.22
CA GLU A 262 8.35 -16.68 12.28
C GLU A 262 7.91 -16.51 10.82
N GLU A 263 6.60 -16.38 10.59
CA GLU A 263 6.05 -16.19 9.25
C GLU A 263 6.40 -14.80 8.73
N LEU A 264 6.20 -13.78 9.56
CA LEU A 264 6.58 -12.41 9.22
C LEU A 264 8.11 -12.25 9.06
N PHE A 265 8.91 -12.96 9.85
CA PHE A 265 10.36 -13.01 9.67
C PHE A 265 10.72 -13.59 8.31
N ALA A 266 10.13 -14.73 7.93
CA ALA A 266 10.37 -15.37 6.64
C ALA A 266 10.00 -14.43 5.47
N ASP A 267 8.89 -13.71 5.59
CA ASP A 267 8.46 -12.71 4.62
C ASP A 267 9.48 -11.57 4.48
N CYS A 268 9.90 -10.96 5.60
CA CYS A 268 10.90 -9.89 5.59
C CYS A 268 12.26 -10.37 5.05
N TYR A 269 12.65 -11.60 5.39
CA TYR A 269 13.86 -12.22 4.86
C TYR A 269 13.78 -12.40 3.34
N ALA A 270 12.64 -12.88 2.82
CA ALA A 270 12.42 -13.00 1.39
C ALA A 270 12.48 -11.64 0.68
N GLU A 271 11.91 -10.58 1.27
CA GLU A 271 11.99 -9.23 0.72
C GLU A 271 13.42 -8.70 0.64
N LYS A 272 14.22 -8.85 1.72
CA LYS A 272 15.63 -8.44 1.72
C LYS A 272 16.44 -9.24 0.70
N LYS A 273 16.19 -10.56 0.61
CA LYS A 273 16.88 -11.44 -0.33
C LYS A 273 16.57 -11.08 -1.78
N GLU A 274 15.32 -10.71 -2.07
CA GLU A 274 14.95 -10.23 -3.40
C GLU A 274 15.57 -8.87 -3.70
N ALA A 275 15.55 -7.94 -2.72
CA ALA A 275 16.09 -6.59 -2.88
C ALA A 275 17.59 -6.59 -3.28
N VAL A 276 18.39 -7.48 -2.67
CA VAL A 276 19.85 -7.58 -2.96
C VAL A 276 20.15 -7.84 -4.44
N LYS A 277 19.22 -8.45 -5.19
CA LYS A 277 19.40 -8.73 -6.63
C LYS A 277 19.42 -7.46 -7.49
N TYR A 278 18.84 -6.37 -7.00
CA TYR A 278 18.62 -5.13 -7.76
C TYR A 278 19.43 -3.94 -7.23
N GLY A 279 20.05 -4.08 -6.06
CA GLY A 279 20.92 -3.07 -5.45
C GLY A 279 20.89 -3.11 -3.92
N ALA A 280 21.68 -2.25 -3.28
CA ALA A 280 21.80 -2.14 -1.83
C ALA A 280 21.56 -0.70 -1.33
N GLY A 281 21.12 -0.55 -0.08
CA GLY A 281 21.02 0.74 0.61
C GLY A 281 19.75 1.57 0.37
N CYS A 282 19.70 2.76 0.97
CA CYS A 282 18.51 3.63 0.99
C CYS A 282 18.31 4.50 -0.28
N ILE A 283 19.27 4.49 -1.21
CA ILE A 283 19.24 5.26 -2.46
C ILE A 283 18.56 4.51 -3.62
N GLN A 284 17.94 3.37 -3.33
CA GLN A 284 17.29 2.52 -4.32
C GLN A 284 16.08 3.20 -4.98
N LYS A 285 15.89 2.89 -6.26
CA LYS A 285 14.79 3.35 -7.11
C LYS A 285 13.72 2.26 -7.34
N PHE A 286 13.69 1.26 -6.47
CA PHE A 286 12.76 0.15 -6.53
C PHE A 286 12.14 -0.15 -5.16
N GLY A 287 11.06 -0.92 -5.17
CA GLY A 287 10.43 -1.44 -3.97
C GLY A 287 10.32 -2.96 -4.00
N VAL A 288 10.17 -3.56 -2.81
CA VAL A 288 9.90 -4.99 -2.62
C VAL A 288 8.92 -5.14 -1.47
N THR A 289 7.89 -5.98 -1.63
CA THR A 289 6.93 -6.27 -0.56
C THR A 289 6.35 -7.67 -0.74
N THR A 290 6.11 -8.35 0.37
CA THR A 290 5.15 -9.45 0.46
C THR A 290 3.78 -8.91 0.82
N PHE A 291 2.74 -9.63 0.42
CA PHE A 291 1.36 -9.37 0.83
C PHE A 291 0.50 -10.60 0.62
N ASP A 292 -0.56 -10.69 1.42
CA ASP A 292 -1.55 -11.75 1.37
C ASP A 292 -2.82 -11.32 0.65
N THR A 293 -3.41 -12.26 -0.08
CA THR A 293 -4.74 -12.13 -0.66
C THR A 293 -5.59 -13.33 -0.23
N LYS A 294 -6.91 -13.29 -0.47
CA LYS A 294 -7.80 -14.45 -0.29
C LYS A 294 -7.34 -15.71 -1.07
N ASN A 295 -6.49 -15.55 -2.10
CA ASN A 295 -6.09 -16.64 -2.99
C ASN A 295 -4.61 -17.03 -2.86
N GLY A 296 -3.85 -16.42 -1.94
CA GLY A 296 -2.46 -16.76 -1.70
C GLY A 296 -1.59 -15.58 -1.28
N LYS A 297 -0.36 -15.92 -0.89
CA LYS A 297 0.72 -14.99 -0.54
C LYS A 297 1.63 -14.75 -1.74
N TYR A 298 1.99 -13.49 -1.97
CA TYR A 298 2.85 -13.10 -3.09
C TYR A 298 4.03 -12.26 -2.60
N LEU A 299 5.13 -12.32 -3.35
CA LEU A 299 6.22 -11.35 -3.27
C LEU A 299 6.25 -10.59 -4.59
N TYR A 300 6.29 -9.26 -4.48
CA TYR A 300 6.34 -8.36 -5.61
C TYR A 300 7.49 -7.36 -5.48
N ALA A 301 8.24 -7.21 -6.57
CA ALA A 301 9.33 -6.24 -6.68
C ALA A 301 9.22 -5.49 -8.02
N ALA A 302 9.41 -4.18 -8.00
CA ALA A 302 9.41 -3.36 -9.21
C ALA A 302 10.15 -2.05 -9.02
N GLY A 303 10.69 -1.50 -10.11
CA GLY A 303 11.35 -0.21 -10.15
C GLY A 303 12.54 -0.24 -11.11
N LYS A 304 13.59 0.50 -10.76
CA LYS A 304 14.86 0.52 -11.50
C LYS A 304 15.97 -0.09 -10.65
N ASP A 305 16.78 -0.96 -11.25
CA ASP A 305 17.98 -1.52 -10.62
C ASP A 305 19.13 -0.49 -10.52
N ALA A 306 20.30 -0.92 -10.06
CA ALA A 306 21.48 -0.07 -9.86
C ALA A 306 22.00 0.54 -11.18
N GLU A 307 21.78 -0.15 -12.30
CA GLU A 307 22.12 0.28 -13.65
C GLU A 307 21.05 1.19 -14.28
N GLY A 308 19.90 1.33 -13.62
CA GLY A 308 18.77 2.14 -14.09
C GLY A 308 17.80 1.38 -15.01
N THR A 309 17.95 0.07 -15.16
CA THR A 309 17.07 -0.78 -15.97
C THR A 309 15.75 -1.04 -15.24
N GLU A 310 14.63 -0.85 -15.94
CA GLU A 310 13.31 -1.14 -15.38
C GLU A 310 13.07 -2.64 -15.25
N PHE A 311 12.55 -3.05 -14.09
CA PHE A 311 12.18 -4.44 -13.84
C PHE A 311 10.85 -4.54 -13.10
N VAL A 312 10.20 -5.69 -13.28
CA VAL A 312 9.04 -6.12 -12.50
C VAL A 312 9.19 -7.61 -12.25
N LYS A 313 8.98 -8.04 -11.01
CA LYS A 313 9.09 -9.44 -10.60
C LYS A 313 7.93 -9.81 -9.67
N TRP A 314 7.22 -10.86 -10.06
CA TRP A 314 6.33 -11.60 -9.19
C TRP A 314 6.95 -12.95 -8.84
N SER A 315 6.77 -13.36 -7.59
CA SER A 315 7.02 -14.72 -7.12
C SER A 315 5.72 -15.37 -6.66
N HIS A 316 5.67 -16.69 -6.71
CA HIS A 316 4.50 -17.49 -6.35
C HIS A 316 3.25 -17.24 -7.23
N LEU A 317 3.46 -16.88 -8.50
CA LEU A 317 2.38 -16.91 -9.49
C LEU A 317 1.94 -18.36 -9.78
N PRO A 318 0.70 -18.58 -10.22
CA PRO A 318 0.24 -19.90 -10.63
C PRO A 318 1.16 -20.52 -11.70
N VAL A 319 1.58 -21.76 -11.47
CA VAL A 319 2.34 -22.54 -12.45
C VAL A 319 1.35 -23.29 -13.31
N ILE A 320 1.13 -22.81 -14.53
CA ILE A 320 0.24 -23.44 -15.50
C ILE A 320 0.93 -23.61 -16.85
N ASN A 321 0.66 -24.74 -17.48
CA ASN A 321 1.05 -25.00 -18.86
C ASN A 321 -0.17 -24.81 -19.77
N ILE A 322 -0.06 -23.86 -20.71
CA ILE A 322 -1.10 -23.54 -21.69
C ILE A 322 -0.48 -23.43 -23.08
N ASN A 323 -1.26 -23.76 -24.10
CA ASN A 323 -0.93 -23.39 -25.48
C ASN A 323 -1.31 -21.91 -25.69
N SER A 324 -0.31 -21.06 -25.95
CA SER A 324 -0.54 -19.61 -26.14
C SER A 324 -1.43 -19.29 -27.34
N ASP A 325 -1.42 -20.12 -28.38
CA ASP A 325 -2.20 -19.92 -29.61
C ASP A 325 -3.68 -20.24 -29.41
N LYS A 326 -4.00 -20.97 -28.33
CA LYS A 326 -5.36 -21.34 -27.94
C LYS A 326 -5.80 -20.68 -26.63
N LEU A 327 -5.17 -19.57 -26.26
CA LEU A 327 -5.56 -18.74 -25.14
C LEU A 327 -6.50 -17.63 -25.63
N PHE A 328 -7.77 -17.69 -25.24
CA PHE A 328 -8.64 -16.53 -25.34
C PHE A 328 -8.44 -15.63 -24.11
N THR A 329 -8.31 -14.32 -24.31
CA THR A 329 -8.34 -13.37 -23.20
C THR A 329 -9.35 -12.27 -23.44
N SER A 330 -10.28 -12.09 -22.49
CA SER A 330 -11.26 -11.02 -22.59
C SER A 330 -10.66 -9.62 -22.42
N THR A 331 -9.38 -9.51 -22.00
CA THR A 331 -8.70 -8.23 -21.84
C THR A 331 -8.45 -7.50 -23.16
N GLU A 332 -8.42 -8.21 -24.28
CA GLU A 332 -8.13 -7.67 -25.62
C GLU A 332 -9.39 -7.13 -26.33
N VAL A 333 -10.57 -7.65 -25.95
CA VAL A 333 -11.87 -7.35 -26.59
C VAL A 333 -12.91 -6.84 -25.58
N MET A 334 -12.46 -6.17 -24.50
CA MET A 334 -13.34 -5.74 -23.39
C MET A 334 -14.54 -4.89 -23.84
N LYS A 335 -14.39 -4.10 -24.90
CA LYS A 335 -15.43 -3.19 -25.40
C LYS A 335 -16.54 -3.92 -26.18
N ASP A 336 -16.27 -5.14 -26.64
CA ASP A 336 -17.11 -5.87 -27.57
C ASP A 336 -18.10 -6.81 -26.87
N PHE A 337 -18.12 -6.82 -25.53
CA PHE A 337 -19.03 -7.63 -24.70
C PHE A 337 -20.33 -6.92 -24.30
N PHE A 338 -20.27 -5.61 -24.03
CA PHE A 338 -21.39 -4.89 -23.40
C PHE A 338 -21.55 -3.47 -23.92
N GLU A 339 -22.79 -3.10 -24.18
CA GLU A 339 -23.26 -1.72 -24.19
C GLU A 339 -23.71 -1.30 -22.78
N TYR A 340 -23.74 0.01 -22.53
CA TYR A 340 -24.05 0.57 -21.21
C TYR A 340 -25.26 1.47 -21.32
N LYS A 341 -26.28 1.20 -20.50
CA LYS A 341 -27.48 2.05 -20.38
C LYS A 341 -27.49 2.69 -19.00
N TRP A 342 -27.34 4.01 -18.93
CA TRP A 342 -27.38 4.76 -17.67
C TRP A 342 -28.81 5.04 -17.24
N ASP A 343 -29.02 5.07 -15.93
CA ASP A 343 -30.30 5.41 -15.32
C ASP A 343 -30.53 6.93 -15.39
N GLU A 344 -31.78 7.34 -15.62
CA GLU A 344 -32.19 8.76 -15.64
C GLU A 344 -32.61 9.29 -14.25
N GLY A 345 -32.69 8.40 -13.25
CA GLY A 345 -33.07 8.75 -11.89
C GLY A 345 -31.95 9.43 -11.11
N GLU A 346 -32.32 10.18 -10.07
CA GLU A 346 -31.34 10.71 -9.12
C GLU A 346 -30.75 9.60 -8.25
N ILE A 347 -29.45 9.74 -7.98
CA ILE A 347 -28.71 8.80 -7.16
C ILE A 347 -28.48 9.39 -5.78
N LYS A 348 -28.88 8.64 -4.75
CA LYS A 348 -28.66 8.99 -3.35
C LYS A 348 -27.54 8.13 -2.78
N ILE A 349 -26.55 8.77 -2.18
CA ILE A 349 -25.44 8.12 -1.47
C ILE A 349 -25.33 8.82 -0.12
N ASP A 350 -25.75 8.15 0.95
CA ASP A 350 -25.78 8.74 2.29
C ASP A 350 -24.42 8.68 2.97
N ASN A 351 -23.71 7.55 2.83
CA ASN A 351 -22.43 7.35 3.50
C ASN A 351 -21.34 8.33 3.05
N PRO A 352 -20.41 8.72 3.95
CA PRO A 352 -19.36 9.70 3.65
C PRO A 352 -18.28 9.17 2.70
N VAL A 353 -18.18 7.85 2.53
CA VAL A 353 -17.18 7.20 1.68
C VAL A 353 -17.87 6.43 0.57
N VAL A 354 -17.32 6.50 -0.64
CA VAL A 354 -17.85 5.80 -1.82
C VAL A 354 -16.76 4.95 -2.46
N PHE A 355 -17.00 3.67 -2.61
CA PHE A 355 -16.16 2.76 -3.37
C PHE A 355 -16.71 2.61 -4.79
N VAL A 356 -15.96 3.13 -5.76
CA VAL A 356 -16.32 3.09 -7.18
C VAL A 356 -15.78 1.80 -7.79
N ALA A 357 -16.68 0.85 -8.05
CA ALA A 357 -16.33 -0.46 -8.61
C ALA A 357 -15.86 -0.34 -10.07
N ASN A 358 -16.38 0.62 -10.83
CA ASN A 358 -15.98 0.93 -12.20
C ASN A 358 -16.17 2.42 -12.48
N TYR A 359 -15.21 3.06 -13.16
CA TYR A 359 -15.29 4.49 -13.48
C TYR A 359 -16.52 4.87 -14.34
N LYS A 360 -17.14 3.91 -15.04
CA LYS A 360 -18.41 4.16 -15.77
C LYS A 360 -19.59 4.43 -14.84
N ALA A 361 -19.50 4.02 -13.58
CA ALA A 361 -20.56 4.22 -12.59
C ALA A 361 -20.73 5.70 -12.19
N VAL A 362 -19.73 6.55 -12.47
CA VAL A 362 -19.82 8.01 -12.28
C VAL A 362 -20.15 8.76 -13.59
N GLN A 363 -20.41 8.05 -14.68
CA GLN A 363 -20.84 8.62 -15.96
C GLN A 363 -22.37 8.69 -16.03
N GLY A 364 -22.91 9.18 -17.15
CA GLY A 364 -24.34 9.36 -17.35
C GLY A 364 -24.77 10.81 -17.15
N PRO A 365 -26.06 11.13 -17.41
CA PRO A 365 -26.52 12.50 -17.46
C PRO A 365 -26.12 13.22 -16.18
N HIS A 366 -26.44 12.70 -15.00
CA HIS A 366 -26.41 13.44 -13.73
C HIS A 366 -25.05 13.54 -13.03
N LEU A 367 -24.05 12.79 -13.48
CA LEU A 367 -22.77 12.65 -12.77
C LEU A 367 -21.54 13.08 -13.57
N ASN A 368 -21.63 13.27 -14.90
CA ASN A 368 -20.48 13.66 -15.71
C ASN A 368 -20.13 15.17 -15.55
N PRO A 369 -18.95 15.52 -15.00
CA PRO A 369 -18.53 16.92 -14.82
C PRO A 369 -18.34 17.69 -16.15
N LEU A 370 -18.08 16.98 -17.24
CA LEU A 370 -17.68 17.56 -18.53
C LEU A 370 -18.83 17.85 -19.49
N GLN A 371 -20.02 17.29 -19.23
CA GLN A 371 -21.14 17.35 -20.17
C GLN A 371 -22.24 18.36 -19.77
N ARG A 372 -22.13 19.07 -18.64
CA ARG A 372 -23.21 19.96 -18.16
C ARG A 372 -22.85 21.44 -18.08
N ARG A 373 -23.53 22.26 -18.90
CA ARG A 373 -23.75 23.70 -18.64
C ARG A 373 -24.77 23.81 -17.50
N GLY A 374 -24.28 23.99 -16.27
CA GLY A 374 -25.11 24.06 -15.05
C GLY A 374 -24.97 22.79 -14.21
N LEU A 375 -24.39 22.91 -13.01
CA LEU A 375 -24.25 21.83 -12.05
C LEU A 375 -25.63 21.31 -11.67
N SER A 376 -25.90 20.02 -11.89
CA SER A 376 -26.98 19.34 -11.17
C SER A 376 -26.50 18.86 -9.81
N ASP A 377 -27.42 18.73 -8.85
CA ASP A 377 -27.16 18.38 -7.45
C ASP A 377 -26.34 17.08 -7.23
N THR A 378 -26.26 16.17 -8.20
CA THR A 378 -25.67 14.83 -8.05
C THR A 378 -24.15 14.75 -8.20
N SER A 379 -23.47 15.53 -9.07
CA SER A 379 -21.99 15.55 -9.13
C SER A 379 -21.36 16.22 -7.91
N THR A 380 -22.12 17.11 -7.26
CA THR A 380 -21.83 17.69 -5.94
C THR A 380 -21.74 16.62 -4.85
N ILE A 381 -22.45 15.48 -5.00
CA ILE A 381 -22.48 14.41 -3.99
C ILE A 381 -21.11 13.74 -3.88
N LEU A 382 -20.49 13.35 -5.00
CA LEU A 382 -19.21 12.64 -4.98
C LEU A 382 -18.04 13.55 -4.57
N ASN A 383 -18.07 14.84 -4.96
CA ASN A 383 -17.03 15.80 -4.61
C ASN A 383 -16.93 16.10 -3.10
N ARG A 384 -17.97 15.79 -2.33
CA ARG A 384 -18.01 15.94 -0.87
C ARG A 384 -17.67 14.65 -0.12
N LYS A 385 -17.36 13.57 -0.84
CA LYS A 385 -17.12 12.24 -0.27
C LYS A 385 -15.66 11.82 -0.44
N ILE A 386 -15.24 10.88 0.39
CA ILE A 386 -13.97 10.17 0.19
C ILE A 386 -14.21 9.13 -0.91
N ILE A 387 -13.51 9.27 -2.02
CA ILE A 387 -13.64 8.35 -3.16
C ILE A 387 -12.56 7.27 -3.09
N LEU A 388 -12.98 6.02 -3.13
CA LEU A 388 -12.13 4.83 -3.22
C LEU A 388 -12.32 4.19 -4.59
N ALA A 389 -11.26 3.65 -5.18
CA ALA A 389 -11.31 3.00 -6.49
C ALA A 389 -11.09 1.48 -6.39
N SER A 390 -11.74 0.71 -7.25
CA SER A 390 -11.49 -0.74 -7.38
C SER A 390 -10.09 -1.11 -7.85
N GLY A 391 -9.43 -0.20 -8.57
CA GLY A 391 -8.08 -0.37 -9.07
C GLY A 391 -7.57 0.89 -9.76
N THR A 392 -6.31 0.85 -10.18
CA THR A 392 -5.59 2.05 -10.69
C THR A 392 -6.15 2.55 -12.01
N LYS A 393 -6.69 1.67 -12.87
CA LYS A 393 -7.43 2.09 -14.08
C LYS A 393 -8.66 2.92 -13.71
N THR A 394 -9.48 2.45 -12.76
CA THR A 394 -10.63 3.20 -12.27
C THR A 394 -10.19 4.54 -11.67
N TRP A 395 -9.12 4.55 -10.87
CA TRP A 395 -8.54 5.76 -10.31
C TRP A 395 -8.17 6.77 -11.40
N PHE A 396 -7.37 6.38 -12.39
CA PHE A 396 -6.94 7.29 -13.46
C PHE A 396 -8.10 7.84 -14.28
N GLU A 397 -9.11 7.02 -14.58
CA GLU A 397 -10.30 7.50 -15.30
C GLU A 397 -11.15 8.45 -14.45
N LEU A 398 -11.21 8.26 -13.12
CA LEU A 398 -11.85 9.22 -12.21
C LEU A 398 -11.04 10.52 -12.12
N ALA A 399 -9.72 10.43 -12.04
CA ALA A 399 -8.82 11.58 -11.99
C ALA A 399 -8.92 12.43 -13.28
N LYS A 400 -9.00 11.80 -14.45
CA LYS A 400 -9.28 12.49 -15.73
C LYS A 400 -10.59 13.27 -15.73
N GLN A 401 -11.59 12.79 -14.99
CA GLN A 401 -12.88 13.46 -14.81
C GLN A 401 -12.84 14.54 -13.73
N GLY A 402 -11.71 14.75 -13.06
CA GLY A 402 -11.53 15.80 -12.05
C GLY A 402 -11.79 15.36 -10.61
N TYR A 403 -12.03 14.07 -10.36
CA TYR A 403 -12.29 13.56 -9.01
C TYR A 403 -10.99 13.37 -8.21
N TRP A 404 -11.04 13.74 -6.93
CA TRP A 404 -10.01 13.39 -5.96
C TRP A 404 -10.27 11.99 -5.39
N VAL A 405 -9.42 11.02 -5.74
CA VAL A 405 -9.52 9.65 -5.22
C VAL A 405 -8.48 9.45 -4.12
N SER A 406 -8.91 8.89 -2.99
CA SER A 406 -8.10 8.77 -1.77
C SER A 406 -7.40 7.43 -1.61
N ALA A 407 -7.91 6.35 -2.19
CA ALA A 407 -7.26 5.03 -2.13
C ALA A 407 -7.77 4.10 -3.22
N SER A 408 -7.06 2.98 -3.42
CA SER A 408 -7.44 1.91 -4.35
C SER A 408 -7.24 0.53 -3.74
N ALA A 409 -8.11 -0.39 -4.16
CA ALA A 409 -8.00 -1.82 -3.85
C ALA A 409 -7.00 -2.57 -4.74
N ASP A 410 -6.36 -1.87 -5.68
CA ASP A 410 -5.30 -2.37 -6.58
C ASP A 410 -5.70 -3.55 -7.44
N ALA A 411 -7.01 -3.70 -7.67
CA ALA A 411 -7.61 -4.88 -8.27
C ALA A 411 -7.29 -6.20 -7.53
N LEU A 412 -6.96 -6.12 -6.24
CA LEU A 412 -6.74 -7.25 -5.33
C LEU A 412 -8.04 -7.65 -4.57
N GLY A 413 -9.13 -6.93 -4.80
CA GLY A 413 -10.42 -7.10 -4.13
C GLY A 413 -10.67 -6.03 -3.07
N PHE A 414 -11.94 -5.68 -2.85
CA PHE A 414 -12.32 -4.60 -1.94
C PHE A 414 -11.84 -4.87 -0.50
N GLU A 415 -11.93 -6.11 -0.06
CA GLU A 415 -11.54 -6.54 1.29
C GLU A 415 -10.03 -6.42 1.54
N PHE A 416 -9.21 -6.43 0.49
CA PHE A 416 -7.77 -6.16 0.60
C PHE A 416 -7.50 -4.73 1.07
N LEU A 417 -8.39 -3.78 0.77
CA LEU A 417 -8.25 -2.39 1.16
C LEU A 417 -8.72 -2.11 2.60
N LEU A 418 -9.69 -2.88 3.10
CA LEU A 418 -10.38 -2.62 4.37
C LEU A 418 -9.43 -2.51 5.59
N PRO A 419 -8.45 -3.41 5.82
CA PRO A 419 -7.58 -3.33 7.00
C PRO A 419 -6.90 -1.96 7.12
N SER A 420 -6.49 -1.38 6.00
CA SER A 420 -5.80 -0.09 5.99
C SER A 420 -6.70 1.12 6.11
N LEU A 421 -7.94 1.01 5.65
CA LEU A 421 -8.95 2.04 5.88
C LEU A 421 -9.32 2.13 7.36
N GLN A 422 -9.34 1.00 8.06
CA GLN A 422 -9.65 0.94 9.49
C GLN A 422 -8.49 1.39 10.38
N MET A 423 -7.27 1.50 9.85
CA MET A 423 -6.11 1.97 10.60
C MET A 423 -6.29 3.43 11.06
N PRO A 424 -5.61 3.86 12.15
CA PRO A 424 -5.83 5.18 12.77
C PRO A 424 -5.70 6.39 11.85
N LEU A 425 -4.92 6.31 10.76
CA LEU A 425 -4.78 7.40 9.80
C LEU A 425 -6.08 7.71 9.04
N PHE A 426 -6.79 6.69 8.60
CA PHE A 426 -8.03 6.85 7.83
C PHE A 426 -9.26 6.69 8.72
N ASN A 427 -9.25 5.71 9.64
CA ASN A 427 -10.33 5.41 10.58
C ASN A 427 -11.72 5.31 9.90
N ILE A 428 -11.76 4.70 8.72
CA ILE A 428 -12.97 4.46 7.95
C ILE A 428 -13.45 3.04 8.24
N GLN A 429 -14.66 2.92 8.78
CA GLN A 429 -15.30 1.63 9.03
C GLN A 429 -16.11 1.16 7.81
N PRO A 430 -16.23 -0.16 7.55
CA PRO A 430 -16.93 -0.71 6.39
C PRO A 430 -18.37 -0.21 6.22
N GLU A 431 -19.11 -0.01 7.32
CA GLU A 431 -20.49 0.48 7.34
C GLU A 431 -20.64 1.92 6.82
N ASN A 432 -19.54 2.69 6.81
CA ASN A 432 -19.51 4.06 6.28
C ASN A 432 -19.16 4.12 4.79
N ILE A 433 -19.19 2.99 4.08
CA ILE A 433 -18.83 2.88 2.67
C ILE A 433 -20.06 2.47 1.85
N SER A 434 -20.43 3.29 0.86
CA SER A 434 -21.36 2.89 -0.20
C SER A 434 -20.60 2.39 -1.42
N VAL A 435 -21.05 1.30 -2.04
CA VAL A 435 -20.49 0.77 -3.29
C VAL A 435 -21.27 1.33 -4.48
N LEU A 436 -20.58 2.03 -5.39
CA LEU A 436 -21.17 2.53 -6.64
C LEU A 436 -20.77 1.62 -7.82
N THR A 437 -21.76 0.97 -8.44
CA THR A 437 -21.55 -0.11 -9.42
C THR A 437 -22.70 -0.20 -10.46
N HIS A 438 -22.78 -1.28 -11.23
CA HIS A 438 -23.91 -1.57 -12.12
C HIS A 438 -25.01 -2.38 -11.42
N GLU A 439 -26.23 -2.36 -11.97
CA GLU A 439 -27.44 -2.97 -11.37
C GLU A 439 -27.21 -4.40 -10.84
N ALA A 440 -26.83 -5.33 -11.72
CA ALA A 440 -26.65 -6.74 -11.32
C ALA A 440 -25.56 -6.94 -10.24
N ALA A 441 -24.53 -6.08 -10.19
CA ALA A 441 -23.53 -6.14 -9.14
C ALA A 441 -24.03 -5.54 -7.82
N ALA A 442 -24.85 -4.48 -7.85
CA ALA A 442 -25.36 -3.84 -6.66
C ALA A 442 -26.17 -4.83 -5.79
N ASP A 443 -26.96 -5.70 -6.42
CA ASP A 443 -27.70 -6.74 -5.70
C ASP A 443 -26.78 -7.75 -5.00
N ARG A 444 -25.65 -8.09 -5.62
CA ARG A 444 -24.64 -8.97 -4.99
C ARG A 444 -23.97 -8.30 -3.80
N TRP A 445 -23.62 -7.02 -3.92
CA TRP A 445 -23.04 -6.25 -2.82
C TRP A 445 -24.01 -6.13 -1.62
N ARG A 446 -25.31 -5.91 -1.88
CA ARG A 446 -26.35 -5.91 -0.85
C ARG A 446 -26.48 -7.26 -0.14
N LYS A 447 -26.41 -8.36 -0.89
CA LYS A 447 -26.39 -9.73 -0.31
C LYS A 447 -25.15 -9.97 0.57
N LYS A 448 -24.02 -9.33 0.27
CA LYS A 448 -22.80 -9.33 1.08
C LYS A 448 -22.87 -8.38 2.30
N GLY A 449 -23.97 -7.64 2.49
CA GLY A 449 -24.18 -6.74 3.63
C GLY A 449 -23.68 -5.31 3.44
N TYR A 450 -23.29 -4.93 2.22
CA TYR A 450 -22.84 -3.56 1.93
C TYR A 450 -23.98 -2.67 1.42
N ASP A 451 -23.93 -1.38 1.75
CA ASP A 451 -24.73 -0.39 1.04
C ASP A 451 -24.23 -0.29 -0.41
N ALA A 452 -25.12 -0.47 -1.38
CA ALA A 452 -24.75 -0.50 -2.79
C ALA A 452 -25.78 0.21 -3.65
N VAL A 453 -25.26 1.02 -4.57
CA VAL A 453 -25.99 1.92 -5.43
C VAL A 453 -25.57 1.67 -6.87
N SER A 454 -26.55 1.64 -7.79
CA SER A 454 -26.31 1.47 -9.21
C SER A 454 -26.71 2.72 -10.00
N ASN A 455 -26.03 2.93 -11.13
CA ASN A 455 -26.29 4.04 -12.05
C ASN A 455 -26.41 3.59 -13.52
N TYR A 456 -26.15 2.31 -13.78
CA TYR A 456 -26.18 1.81 -15.15
C TYR A 456 -26.40 0.30 -15.17
N LYS A 457 -26.85 -0.16 -16.33
CA LYS A 457 -27.07 -1.56 -16.69
C LYS A 457 -26.13 -1.98 -17.80
N LEU A 458 -25.73 -3.25 -17.78
CA LEU A 458 -24.96 -3.87 -18.86
C LEU A 458 -25.94 -4.50 -19.84
N LEU A 459 -25.85 -4.14 -21.12
CA LEU A 459 -26.59 -4.77 -22.22
C LEU A 459 -25.61 -5.63 -23.01
N THR A 460 -25.84 -6.95 -23.01
CA THR A 460 -24.93 -7.89 -23.68
C THR A 460 -24.98 -7.71 -25.19
N ILE A 461 -23.81 -7.54 -25.81
CA ILE A 461 -23.64 -7.56 -27.26
C ILE A 461 -23.56 -9.03 -27.67
N ASN A 462 -24.31 -9.43 -28.70
CA ASN A 462 -24.17 -10.76 -29.29
C ASN A 462 -23.07 -10.74 -30.37
N ASN A 463 -21.88 -11.24 -30.05
CA ASN A 463 -20.72 -11.19 -30.94
C ASN A 463 -20.26 -12.60 -31.34
N GLU A 464 -20.58 -13.01 -32.58
CA GLU A 464 -20.23 -14.34 -33.11
C GLU A 464 -18.73 -14.61 -33.14
N ALA A 465 -17.90 -13.61 -33.43
CA ALA A 465 -16.45 -13.79 -33.45
C ALA A 465 -15.89 -14.14 -32.07
N ILE A 466 -16.43 -13.54 -31.00
CA ILE A 466 -16.07 -13.89 -29.63
C ILE A 466 -16.53 -15.31 -29.30
N GLN A 467 -17.73 -15.71 -29.73
CA GLN A 467 -18.25 -17.05 -29.48
C GLN A 467 -17.36 -18.13 -30.10
N LEU A 468 -17.00 -17.94 -31.38
CA LEU A 468 -16.11 -18.85 -32.10
C LEU A 468 -14.72 -18.89 -31.47
N ALA A 469 -14.17 -17.74 -31.06
CA ALA A 469 -12.86 -17.68 -30.43
C ALA A 469 -12.84 -18.39 -29.06
N ILE A 470 -13.91 -18.27 -28.27
CA ILE A 470 -14.06 -18.97 -26.99
C ILE A 470 -14.22 -20.48 -27.22
N ALA A 471 -15.01 -20.90 -28.20
CA ALA A 471 -15.21 -22.31 -28.53
C ALA A 471 -13.92 -23.00 -29.01
N ALA A 472 -13.03 -22.25 -29.67
CA ALA A 472 -11.73 -22.74 -30.14
C ALA A 472 -10.62 -22.73 -29.06
N ALA A 473 -10.86 -22.12 -27.89
CA ALA A 473 -9.85 -21.94 -26.87
C ALA A 473 -9.76 -23.13 -25.90
N ASP A 474 -8.53 -23.55 -25.61
CA ASP A 474 -8.24 -24.55 -24.56
C ASP A 474 -8.09 -23.86 -23.19
N SER A 475 -7.89 -22.53 -23.17
CA SER A 475 -7.74 -21.72 -21.97
C SER A 475 -8.36 -20.34 -22.15
N ILE A 476 -9.10 -19.88 -21.16
CA ILE A 476 -9.90 -18.66 -21.26
C ILE A 476 -9.64 -17.77 -20.04
N PHE A 477 -9.11 -16.58 -20.25
CA PHE A 477 -8.96 -15.57 -19.21
C PHE A 477 -10.16 -14.61 -19.16
N TRP A 478 -10.84 -14.60 -18.01
CA TRP A 478 -11.98 -13.73 -17.73
C TRP A 478 -11.58 -12.54 -16.86
N SER A 479 -11.69 -11.33 -17.42
CA SER A 479 -11.50 -10.08 -16.67
C SER A 479 -12.71 -9.66 -15.83
N SER A 480 -13.91 -10.22 -16.10
CA SER A 480 -15.13 -9.99 -15.33
C SER A 480 -16.01 -11.25 -15.34
N PHE A 481 -16.66 -11.56 -14.22
CA PHE A 481 -17.64 -12.64 -14.15
C PHE A 481 -18.82 -12.43 -15.10
N SER A 482 -19.27 -11.19 -15.31
CA SER A 482 -20.36 -10.92 -16.27
C SER A 482 -20.04 -11.45 -17.66
N GLN A 483 -18.77 -11.46 -18.08
CA GLN A 483 -18.39 -12.01 -19.39
C GLN A 483 -18.60 -13.53 -19.42
N TYR A 484 -18.17 -14.23 -18.36
CA TYR A 484 -18.37 -15.67 -18.21
C TYR A 484 -19.86 -16.03 -18.13
N GLU A 485 -20.68 -15.26 -17.42
CA GLU A 485 -22.11 -15.52 -17.27
C GLU A 485 -22.83 -15.61 -18.64
N PHE A 486 -22.47 -14.75 -19.60
CA PHE A 486 -23.10 -14.75 -20.93
C PHE A 486 -22.38 -15.64 -21.95
N TYR A 487 -21.05 -15.67 -21.94
CA TYR A 487 -20.24 -16.32 -22.97
C TYR A 487 -19.64 -17.66 -22.54
N GLY A 488 -19.64 -17.98 -21.25
CA GLY A 488 -19.05 -19.20 -20.70
C GLY A 488 -19.66 -20.48 -21.28
N LYS A 489 -20.93 -20.44 -21.70
CA LYS A 489 -21.62 -21.55 -22.37
C LYS A 489 -21.01 -21.97 -23.71
N TYR A 490 -20.19 -21.12 -24.32
CA TYR A 490 -19.50 -21.43 -25.58
C TYR A 490 -18.12 -22.06 -25.35
N ALA A 491 -17.62 -22.07 -24.11
CA ALA A 491 -16.35 -22.70 -23.78
C ALA A 491 -16.46 -24.22 -23.94
N SER A 492 -15.37 -24.85 -24.40
CA SER A 492 -15.25 -26.31 -24.36
C SER A 492 -15.38 -26.81 -22.91
N PRO A 493 -16.02 -27.97 -22.66
CA PRO A 493 -16.12 -28.53 -21.30
C PRO A 493 -14.78 -28.71 -20.58
N ASP A 494 -13.70 -28.95 -21.34
CA ASP A 494 -12.34 -29.13 -20.83
C ASP A 494 -11.51 -27.84 -20.79
N ALA A 495 -12.11 -26.70 -21.18
CA ALA A 495 -11.40 -25.43 -21.21
C ALA A 495 -10.95 -25.02 -19.80
N LYS A 496 -9.69 -24.62 -19.66
CA LYS A 496 -9.19 -24.08 -18.39
C LYS A 496 -9.66 -22.64 -18.25
N HIS A 497 -10.30 -22.32 -17.13
CA HIS A 497 -10.72 -20.96 -16.81
C HIS A 497 -9.65 -20.25 -15.97
N LEU A 498 -9.27 -19.04 -16.36
CA LEU A 498 -8.31 -18.19 -15.67
C LEU A 498 -8.99 -16.86 -15.32
N CYS A 499 -8.60 -16.23 -14.22
CA CYS A 499 -9.06 -14.89 -13.89
C CYS A 499 -8.07 -14.16 -12.97
N ALA A 500 -8.33 -12.87 -12.73
CA ALA A 500 -7.73 -12.17 -11.60
C ALA A 500 -8.46 -12.53 -10.29
N GLY A 501 -7.82 -12.27 -9.15
CA GLY A 501 -8.44 -12.38 -7.83
C GLY A 501 -9.62 -11.42 -7.63
N GLY A 502 -10.26 -11.51 -6.46
CA GLY A 502 -11.44 -10.72 -6.11
C GLY A 502 -12.75 -11.35 -6.61
N GLU A 503 -13.76 -10.50 -6.84
CA GLU A 503 -15.15 -10.90 -7.12
C GLU A 503 -15.29 -11.93 -8.25
N THR A 504 -14.54 -11.74 -9.35
CA THR A 504 -14.61 -12.67 -10.50
C THR A 504 -14.21 -14.09 -10.11
N ALA A 505 -13.18 -14.24 -9.28
CA ALA A 505 -12.71 -15.54 -8.82
C ALA A 505 -13.73 -16.21 -7.88
N GLU A 506 -14.36 -15.44 -7.00
CA GLU A 506 -15.40 -15.94 -6.08
C GLU A 506 -16.62 -16.43 -6.86
N LEU A 507 -17.13 -15.62 -7.79
CA LEU A 507 -18.32 -15.96 -8.57
C LEU A 507 -18.09 -17.14 -9.52
N LEU A 508 -16.89 -17.29 -10.08
CA LEU A 508 -16.54 -18.49 -10.86
C LEU A 508 -16.60 -19.77 -9.99
N LYS A 509 -16.08 -19.71 -8.75
CA LYS A 509 -16.16 -20.82 -7.78
C LYS A 509 -17.61 -21.14 -7.42
N GLU A 510 -18.43 -20.12 -7.16
CA GLU A 510 -19.87 -20.28 -6.89
C GLU A 510 -20.61 -20.91 -8.08
N ALA A 511 -20.18 -20.63 -9.31
CA ALA A 511 -20.69 -21.26 -10.53
C ALA A 511 -20.16 -22.68 -10.79
N GLY A 512 -19.39 -23.27 -9.85
CA GLY A 512 -18.82 -24.62 -9.98
C GLY A 512 -17.55 -24.70 -10.82
N ILE A 513 -16.96 -23.57 -11.21
CA ILE A 513 -15.69 -23.50 -11.94
C ILE A 513 -14.55 -23.36 -10.95
N MET A 514 -13.47 -24.12 -11.13
CA MET A 514 -12.23 -23.96 -10.37
C MET A 514 -11.21 -23.15 -11.20
N PRO A 515 -11.24 -21.81 -11.16
CA PRO A 515 -10.35 -21.02 -11.99
C PRO A 515 -8.91 -21.05 -11.48
N VAL A 516 -7.97 -20.88 -12.40
CA VAL A 516 -6.59 -20.49 -12.06
C VAL A 516 -6.57 -18.99 -11.79
N ILE A 517 -6.14 -18.61 -10.59
CA ILE A 517 -6.29 -17.23 -10.11
C ILE A 517 -4.93 -16.54 -10.09
N PHE A 518 -4.81 -15.49 -10.89
CA PHE A 518 -3.69 -14.55 -10.83
C PHE A 518 -3.99 -13.44 -9.83
N PRO A 519 -3.02 -12.91 -9.06
CA PRO A 519 -3.25 -11.82 -8.13
C PRO A 519 -3.91 -10.61 -8.78
N THR A 520 -3.45 -10.22 -9.98
CA THR A 520 -4.02 -9.12 -10.77
C THR A 520 -4.00 -9.43 -12.26
N ILE A 521 -4.76 -8.67 -13.06
CA ILE A 521 -4.67 -8.72 -14.53
C ILE A 521 -3.23 -8.40 -15.00
N LYS A 522 -2.53 -7.48 -14.33
CA LYS A 522 -1.12 -7.16 -14.66
C LYS A 522 -0.21 -8.35 -14.46
N SER A 523 -0.39 -9.10 -13.37
CA SER A 523 0.40 -10.32 -13.11
C SER A 523 0.17 -11.41 -14.15
N PHE A 524 -1.07 -11.56 -14.63
CA PHE A 524 -1.40 -12.45 -15.75
C PHE A 524 -0.73 -12.01 -17.05
N GLN A 525 -0.80 -10.72 -17.40
CA GLN A 525 -0.16 -10.18 -18.60
C GLN A 525 1.35 -10.38 -18.59
N GLN A 526 1.99 -10.15 -17.43
CA GLN A 526 3.42 -10.39 -17.27
C GLN A 526 3.76 -11.87 -17.43
N TRP A 527 3.02 -12.76 -16.76
CA TRP A 527 3.21 -14.20 -16.89
C TRP A 527 3.07 -14.66 -18.34
N ARG A 528 2.04 -14.19 -19.06
CA ARG A 528 1.80 -14.50 -20.47
C ARG A 528 2.99 -14.07 -21.33
N ASN A 529 3.48 -12.85 -21.15
CA ASN A 529 4.62 -12.32 -21.91
C ASN A 529 5.91 -13.13 -21.65
N SER A 530 6.15 -13.57 -20.41
CA SER A 530 7.30 -14.41 -20.10
C SER A 530 7.18 -15.83 -20.65
N SER A 531 5.98 -16.42 -20.60
CA SER A 531 5.75 -17.80 -21.02
C SER A 531 5.79 -17.96 -22.54
N ILE A 532 5.37 -16.95 -23.30
CA ILE A 532 5.47 -16.96 -24.76
C ILE A 532 6.95 -16.88 -25.20
N ARG A 533 7.76 -16.03 -24.53
CA ARG A 533 9.19 -15.89 -24.84
C ARG A 533 9.99 -17.16 -24.59
N SER A 534 9.65 -17.94 -23.56
CA SER A 534 10.32 -19.23 -23.31
C SER A 534 10.02 -20.29 -24.38
N HIS A 535 8.89 -20.22 -25.08
CA HIS A 535 8.56 -21.16 -26.16
C HIS A 535 9.16 -20.74 -27.52
N SER A 536 9.58 -19.49 -27.69
CA SER A 536 10.29 -19.03 -28.90
C SER A 536 11.80 -19.27 -28.90
N VAL A 537 12.35 -19.77 -27.78
CA VAL A 537 13.81 -19.99 -27.59
C VAL A 537 14.11 -21.47 -27.27
N ALA A 538 13.09 -22.34 -27.27
CA ALA A 538 13.21 -23.77 -26.97
C ALA A 538 13.15 -24.63 -28.23
#